data_AF-A0A4S4B6K9-F1
#
_entry.id   AF-A0A4S4B6K9-F1
#
_cell.length_a   1.000
_cell.length_b   1.000
_cell.length_c   1.000
_cell.angle_alpha   90.00
_cell.angle_beta   90.00
_cell.angle_gamma   90.00
#
_symmetry.space_group_name_H-M   'P 1'
#
loop_
_entity.id
_entity.type
_entity.pdbx_description
1 polymer ?
#
loop_
_entity_poly.entity_id
_entity_poly.type
_entity_poly.pdbx_seq_one_letter_code
_entity_poly.pdbx_strand_id
1 'polypeptide(L)' 'MRAYKGIVEDGVVVLIGARLPEGTVVTVTVGETELLRARITSALKRPRKVRVRVKPTPGMAMGQLQLEGTAGQPQSDE' A
#
# COMPACT_ATOMS: atom_id res chain seq x y z
N MET A 1 8.92 -8.98 -37.87
CA MET A 1 8.66 -8.78 -36.43
C MET A 1 9.95 -8.36 -35.75
N ARG A 2 9.92 -7.40 -34.82
CA ARG A 2 11.09 -7.01 -34.03
C ARG A 2 10.88 -7.44 -32.58
N ALA A 3 11.92 -7.99 -31.97
CA ALA A 3 11.92 -8.28 -30.55
C ALA A 3 12.33 -7.03 -29.78
N TYR A 4 11.59 -6.72 -28.73
CA TYR A 4 11.91 -5.66 -27.79
C TYR A 4 12.10 -6.27 -26.42
N LYS A 5 13.13 -5.84 -25.70
CA LYS A 5 13.30 -6.24 -24.31
C LYS A 5 12.28 -5.51 -23.46
N GLY A 6 11.59 -6.23 -22.59
CA GLY A 6 10.61 -5.66 -21.68
C GLY A 6 10.48 -6.47 -20.40
N ILE A 7 9.77 -5.90 -19.44
CA ILE A 7 9.39 -6.54 -18.18
C ILE A 7 7.89 -6.36 -17.98
N VAL A 8 7.31 -7.17 -17.09
CA VAL A 8 5.94 -6.96 -16.63
C VAL A 8 6.00 -6.21 -15.30
N GLU A 9 5.42 -5.02 -15.26
CA GLU A 9 5.21 -4.23 -14.05
C GLU A 9 3.71 -4.05 -13.84
N ASP A 10 3.21 -4.44 -12.66
CA ASP A 10 1.79 -4.33 -12.29
C ASP A 10 0.82 -4.91 -13.34
N GLY A 11 1.23 -6.00 -14.00
CA GLY A 11 0.44 -6.69 -15.03
C GLY A 11 0.55 -6.07 -16.43
N VAL A 12 1.33 -5.01 -16.61
CA VAL A 12 1.53 -4.31 -17.88
C VAL A 12 2.94 -4.55 -18.42
N VAL A 13 3.06 -4.81 -19.72
CA VAL A 13 4.37 -4.94 -20.38
C VAL A 13 4.98 -3.57 -20.60
N VAL A 14 6.15 -3.34 -19.99
CA VAL A 14 6.95 -2.13 -20.12
C VAL A 14 8.19 -2.44 -20.94
N LEU A 15 8.41 -1.68 -22.02
CA LEU A 15 9.60 -1.83 -22.85
C LEU A 15 10.80 -1.11 -22.23
N ILE A 16 11.97 -1.75 -22.29
CA ILE A 16 13.23 -1.20 -21.78
C ILE A 16 13.98 -0.59 -22.95
N GLY A 17 14.26 0.72 -22.88
CA GLY A 17 15.08 1.43 -23.86
C GLY A 17 14.43 1.64 -25.23
N ALA A 18 13.12 1.39 -25.34
CA ALA A 18 12.36 1.60 -26.57
C ALA A 18 10.97 2.15 -26.25
N ARG A 19 10.40 2.88 -27.21
CA ARG A 19 8.99 3.29 -27.21
C ARG A 19 8.38 2.89 -28.54
N LEU A 20 7.14 2.46 -28.50
CA LEU A 20 6.36 2.16 -29.69
C LEU A 20 5.36 3.30 -29.93
N PRO A 21 5.03 3.61 -31.19
CA PRO A 21 3.97 4.55 -31.51
C PRO A 21 2.63 4.12 -30.93
N GLU A 22 1.78 5.09 -30.59
CA GLU A 22 0.39 4.81 -30.20
C GLU A 22 -0.36 4.09 -31.32
N GLY A 23 -1.28 3.20 -30.94
CA GLY A 23 -2.00 2.34 -31.89
C GLY A 23 -1.21 1.14 -32.41
N THR A 24 0.05 0.95 -32.00
CA THR A 24 0.81 -0.26 -32.37
C THR A 24 0.21 -1.51 -31.71
N VAL A 25 -0.24 -2.47 -32.52
CA VAL A 25 -0.65 -3.80 -32.03
C VAL A 25 0.59 -4.66 -31.81
N VAL A 26 0.72 -5.21 -30.60
CA VAL A 26 1.87 -6.02 -30.21
C VAL A 26 1.44 -7.42 -29.78
N THR A 27 2.24 -8.41 -30.16
CA THR A 27 2.16 -9.77 -29.63
C THR A 27 3.35 -9.98 -28.71
N VAL A 28 3.08 -10.48 -27.50
CA VAL A 28 4.11 -10.73 -26.49
C VAL A 28 4.40 -12.22 -26.42
N THR A 29 5.65 -12.60 -26.65
CA THR A 29 6.13 -13.96 -26.44
C THR A 29 6.92 -13.99 -25.14
N VAL A 30 6.48 -14.81 -24.19
CA VAL A 30 7.17 -15.02 -22.91
C VAL A 30 7.76 -16.42 -22.90
N GLY A 31 9.06 -16.53 -22.66
CA GLY A 31 9.71 -17.83 -22.48
C GLY A 31 9.26 -18.49 -21.19
N GLU A 32 9.23 -19.82 -21.17
CA GLU A 32 8.73 -20.60 -20.03
C GLU A 32 9.56 -20.35 -18.76
N THR A 33 10.89 -20.28 -18.90
CA THR A 33 11.79 -20.03 -17.78
C THR A 33 11.64 -18.61 -17.22
N GLU A 34 11.42 -17.62 -18.09
CA GLU A 34 11.14 -16.23 -17.70
C GLU A 34 9.83 -16.15 -16.92
N LEU A 35 8.80 -16.86 -17.40
CA LEU A 35 7.51 -16.93 -16.73
C LEU A 35 7.62 -17.57 -15.35
N LEU A 36 8.36 -18.68 -15.23
CA LEU A 36 8.59 -19.36 -13.96
C LEU A 36 9.34 -18.45 -12.98
N ARG A 37 10.43 -17.82 -13.42
CA ARG A 37 11.19 -16.85 -12.60
C ARG A 37 10.29 -15.72 -12.11
N ALA A 38 9.50 -15.12 -13.00
CA ALA A 38 8.58 -14.05 -12.65
C ALA A 38 7.54 -14.48 -11.60
N ARG A 39 6.99 -15.70 -11.73
CA ARG A 39 6.04 -16.27 -10.74
C ARG A 39 6.68 -16.46 -9.37
N ILE A 40 7.87 -17.03 -9.30
CA ILE A 40 8.60 -17.20 -8.04
C ILE A 40 8.89 -15.84 -7.40
N THR A 41 9.42 -14.88 -8.18
CA THR A 41 9.68 -13.52 -7.68
C THR A 41 8.41 -12.82 -7.20
N SER A 42 7.29 -12.98 -7.90
CA SER A 42 6.00 -12.43 -7.52
C SER A 42 5.50 -13.03 -6.20
N ALA A 43 5.57 -14.35 -6.05
CA ALA A 43 5.17 -15.03 -4.81
C ALA A 43 6.03 -14.64 -3.60
N LEU A 44 7.32 -14.36 -3.82
CA LEU A 44 8.25 -13.92 -2.77
C LEU A 44 8.15 -12.44 -2.42
N LYS A 45 7.64 -11.60 -3.32
CA LYS A 45 7.37 -10.18 -3.04
C LYS A 45 6.26 -10.07 -1.99
N ARG A 46 6.64 -10.01 -0.71
CA ARG A 46 5.71 -9.70 0.39
C ARG A 46 5.01 -8.35 0.09
N PRO A 47 3.69 -8.25 0.33
CA PRO A 47 2.99 -6.97 0.21
C PRO A 47 3.70 -5.94 1.08
N ARG A 48 4.02 -4.77 0.51
CA ARG A 48 4.67 -3.67 1.26
C ARG A 48 3.82 -3.39 2.49
N LYS A 49 4.37 -3.59 3.70
CA LYS A 49 3.68 -3.22 4.95
C LYS A 49 3.46 -1.71 4.93
N VAL A 50 2.23 -1.29 4.63
CA VAL A 50 1.82 0.10 4.73
C VAL A 50 1.80 0.45 6.22
N ARG A 51 2.83 1.15 6.70
CA ARG A 51 2.84 1.71 8.04
C ARG A 51 2.01 2.99 8.02
N VAL A 52 0.71 2.88 8.30
CA VAL A 52 -0.15 4.05 8.48
C VAL A 52 0.20 4.67 9.83
N ARG A 53 0.77 5.88 9.83
CA ARG A 53 0.93 6.68 11.05
C ARG A 53 -0.41 7.31 11.37
N VAL A 54 -1.20 6.64 12.21
CA VAL A 54 -2.42 7.24 12.77
C VAL A 54 -1.99 8.38 13.68
N LYS A 55 -2.26 9.63 13.27
CA LYS A 55 -2.14 10.77 14.18
C LYS A 55 -3.33 10.68 15.15
N PRO A 56 -3.12 10.79 16.47
CA PRO A 56 -4.23 10.84 17.41
C PRO A 56 -5.11 12.03 17.06
N THR A 57 -6.39 11.78 16.78
CA THR A 57 -7.38 12.85 16.66
C THR A 57 -7.58 13.43 18.06
N PRO A 58 -7.32 14.73 18.28
CA PRO A 58 -7.57 15.36 19.57
C PRO A 58 -9.05 15.20 19.92
N GLY A 59 -9.35 14.56 21.05
CA GLY A 59 -10.72 14.32 21.52
C GLY A 59 -11.07 12.86 21.82
N MET A 60 -10.31 11.87 21.33
CA MET A 60 -10.61 10.46 21.61
C MET A 60 -10.12 9.94 22.98
N ALA A 61 -9.41 10.77 23.75
CA ALA A 61 -8.95 10.42 25.11
C ALA A 61 -9.91 10.92 26.23
N MET A 62 -10.97 11.64 25.90
CA MET A 62 -11.88 12.31 26.86
C MET A 62 -13.17 11.51 27.12
N GLY A 63 -13.12 10.18 27.03
CA GLY A 63 -14.28 9.32 27.29
C GLY A 63 -14.31 8.63 28.65
N GLN A 64 -13.18 8.63 29.38
CA GLN A 64 -12.99 7.69 30.51
C GLN A 64 -12.69 8.35 31.86
N LEU A 65 -12.67 9.69 31.94
CA LEU A 65 -12.33 10.44 33.16
C LEU A 65 -13.50 11.27 33.73
N GLN A 66 -14.72 11.13 33.21
CA GLN A 66 -15.85 11.99 33.59
C GLN A 66 -17.09 11.21 34.06
N LEU A 67 -16.87 10.15 34.83
CA LEU A 67 -17.73 9.68 35.91
C LEU A 67 -16.71 9.24 36.97
N GLU A 68 -16.52 9.87 38.12
CA GLU A 68 -17.49 10.13 39.16
C GLU A 68 -16.69 10.83 40.26
N GLY A 69 -16.88 12.15 40.45
CA GLY A 69 -15.99 12.93 41.31
C GLY A 69 -16.60 14.27 41.67
N THR A 70 -17.85 14.26 42.14
CA THR A 70 -18.52 15.45 42.69
C THR A 70 -19.51 15.01 43.75
N ALA A 71 -19.02 14.86 44.99
CA ALA A 71 -19.86 14.78 46.18
C ALA A 71 -19.26 15.65 47.29
N GLY A 72 -19.83 16.86 47.43
CA GLY A 72 -20.08 17.56 48.69
C GLY A 72 -18.92 17.91 49.62
N GLN A 73 -18.45 19.15 49.54
CA GLN A 73 -18.00 19.88 50.74
C GLN A 73 -19.22 20.56 51.39
N PRO A 74 -19.47 20.42 52.70
CA PRO A 74 -20.29 21.38 53.43
C PRO A 74 -19.42 22.50 54.02
N GLN A 75 -20.07 23.65 54.12
CA GLN A 75 -19.56 24.98 54.49
C GLN A 75 -19.10 25.09 55.95
N SER A 76 -18.28 26.13 56.14
CA SER A 76 -17.98 26.86 57.38
C SER A 76 -19.21 27.18 58.23
N ASP A 77 -19.06 27.23 59.56
CA ASP A 77 -18.92 28.49 60.32
C ASP A 77 -18.80 28.24 61.84
N GLU A 78 -17.96 29.10 62.46
CA GLU A 78 -17.80 29.48 63.88
C GLU A 78 -17.50 28.43 64.98
#